data_AF-A0A9C9JQ76-F1
#
_entry.id   AF-A0A9C9JQ76-F1
#
_cell.length_a   1.000
_cell.length_b   1.000
_cell.length_c   1.000
_cell.angle_alpha   90.00
_cell.angle_beta   90.00
_cell.angle_gamma   90.00
#
_symmetry.space_group_name_H-M   'P 1'
#
loop_
_entity.id
_entity.type
_entity.pdbx_description
1 polymer ?
#
loop_
_entity_poly.entity_id
_entity_poly.type
_entity_poly.pdbx_seq_one_letter_code
_entity_poly.pdbx_strand_id
1 'polypeptide(L)' 'MQFSYIQPTSIEEVFKLGSAAPLYAGGTDLIGLMKDDIIKTDKVINIKKLKGLDK' A
#
# COMPACT_ATOMS: atom_id res chain seq x y z
N MET A 1 -15.03 3.39 4.38
CA MET A 1 -13.70 3.18 4.97
C MET A 1 -12.84 4.42 4.73
N GLN A 2 -12.18 4.96 5.74
CA GLN A 2 -11.18 6.03 5.59
C GLN A 2 -9.80 5.45 5.90
N PHE A 3 -8.84 5.69 5.00
CA PHE A 3 -7.44 5.33 5.19
C PHE A 3 -6.56 6.40 4.53
N SER A 4 -5.35 6.58 5.04
CA SER A 4 -4.34 7.44 4.43
C SER A 4 -3.66 6.68 3.29
N TYR A 5 -3.50 7.34 2.15
CA TYR A 5 -2.82 6.78 1.00
C TYR A 5 -1.44 7.39 0.87
N ILE A 6 -0.40 6.62 1.16
CA ILE A 6 0.99 7.07 1.16
C ILE A 6 1.61 6.71 -0.18
N GLN A 7 2.23 7.68 -0.84
CA GLN A 7 2.89 7.49 -2.12
C GLN A 7 4.38 7.81 -2.01
N PRO A 8 5.20 6.84 -1.55
CA PRO A 8 6.64 7.02 -1.44
C PRO A 8 7.27 7.26 -2.81
N THR A 9 8.42 7.92 -2.79
CA THR A 9 9.20 8.27 -3.99
C THR A 9 10.38 7.35 -4.23
N SER A 10 10.72 6.49 -3.26
CA SER A 10 11.88 5.60 -3.28
C SER A 10 11.64 4.32 -2.48
N ILE A 11 12.42 3.27 -2.75
CA ILE A 11 12.35 1.99 -2.03
C ILE A 11 12.78 2.19 -0.57
N GLU A 12 13.76 3.04 -0.33
CA GLU A 12 14.26 3.38 1.00
C GLU A 12 13.16 4.01 1.87
N GLU A 13 12.30 4.84 1.28
CA GLU A 13 11.15 5.42 1.95
C GLU A 13 10.10 4.35 2.32
N VAL A 14 9.86 3.37 1.43
CA VAL A 14 8.99 2.22 1.72
C VAL A 14 9.49 1.46 2.95
N PHE A 15 10.79 1.16 3.03
CA PHE A 15 11.36 0.46 4.19
C PHE A 15 11.29 1.29 5.49
N LYS A 16 11.42 2.62 5.40
CA LYS A 16 11.27 3.52 6.57
C LYS A 16 9.85 3.60 7.10
N LEU A 17 8.84 3.42 6.24
CA LEU A 17 7.43 3.41 6.65
C LEU A 17 7.06 2.16 7.48
N GLY A 18 7.93 1.15 7.50
CA GLY A 18 7.77 -0.06 8.30
C GLY A 18 6.71 -1.03 7.76
N SER A 19 6.63 -2.21 8.37
CA SER A 19 5.73 -3.31 7.97
C SER A 19 4.27 -3.15 8.41
N ALA A 20 3.92 -2.04 9.07
CA ALA A 20 2.61 -1.88 9.71
C ALA A 20 1.47 -1.55 8.73
N ALA A 21 1.79 -1.08 7.53
CA ALA A 21 0.79 -0.72 6.53
C ALA A 21 0.85 -1.68 5.32
N PRO A 22 -0.30 -2.19 4.85
CA PRO A 22 -0.36 -3.00 3.63
C PRO A 22 0.21 -2.26 2.42
N LEU A 23 0.96 -3.00 1.60
CA LEU A 23 1.45 -2.51 0.32
C LEU A 23 0.36 -2.64 -0.75
N TYR A 24 0.19 -1.58 -1.54
CA TYR A 24 -0.72 -1.51 -2.66
C TYR A 24 0.06 -1.44 -3.97
N ALA A 25 -0.10 -2.48 -4.80
CA ALA A 25 0.41 -2.54 -6.16
C ALA A 25 -0.77 -2.52 -7.16
N GLY A 26 -1.19 -3.68 -7.65
CA GLY A 26 -2.33 -3.81 -8.57
C GLY A 26 -3.70 -3.56 -7.92
N GLY A 27 -3.80 -3.74 -6.60
CA GLY A 27 -5.01 -3.46 -5.83
C GLY A 27 -6.10 -4.53 -5.91
N THR A 28 -6.00 -5.51 -6.80
CA THR A 28 -7.03 -6.55 -7.02
C THR A 28 -7.36 -7.33 -5.76
N ASP A 29 -6.35 -7.72 -4.98
CA ASP A 29 -6.52 -8.49 -3.76
C ASP A 29 -6.85 -7.59 -2.56
N LEU A 30 -5.90 -6.73 -2.18
CA LEU A 30 -6.00 -5.86 -0.99
C LEU A 30 -7.33 -5.08 -0.92
N ILE A 31 -7.80 -4.50 -2.03
CA ILE A 31 -9.04 -3.71 -2.02
C ILE A 31 -10.27 -4.59 -1.85
N GLY A 32 -10.28 -5.81 -2.40
CA GLY A 32 -11.34 -6.79 -2.16
C GLY A 32 -11.40 -7.15 -0.68
N LEU A 33 -10.25 -7.53 -0.10
CA LEU A 33 -10.14 -7.88 1.31
C LEU A 33 -10.55 -6.73 2.25
N MET A 34 -10.26 -5.48 1.89
CA MET A 34 -10.70 -4.30 2.64
C MET A 34 -12.21 -4.04 2.51
N LYS A 35 -12.80 -4.31 1.34
CA LYS A 35 -14.26 -4.17 1.11
C LYS A 35 -15.06 -5.23 1.87
N ASP A 36 -14.52 -6.44 1.97
CA ASP A 36 -15.12 -7.55 2.69
C ASP A 36 -14.84 -7.50 4.21
N ASP A 37 -14.26 -6.38 4.70
CA ASP A 37 -13.87 -6.16 6.10
C ASP A 37 -12.90 -7.19 6.69
N ILE A 38 -12.23 -7.98 5.84
CA ILE A 38 -11.24 -9.00 6.22
C ILE A 38 -9.94 -8.34 6.68
N ILE A 39 -9.49 -7.30 5.97
CA ILE A 39 -8.32 -6.49 6.34
C ILE A 39 -8.79 -5.09 6.74
N LYS A 40 -8.41 -4.67 7.95
CA LYS A 40 -8.63 -3.30 8.42
C LYS A 40 -7.30 -2.61 8.62
N THR A 41 -7.15 -1.46 7.98
CA THR A 41 -5.98 -0.60 8.13
C THR A 41 -6.39 0.87 7.98
N ASP A 42 -5.68 1.74 8.68
CA ASP A 42 -5.79 3.19 8.59
C ASP A 42 -4.84 3.77 7.54
N LYS A 43 -3.94 2.97 6.94
CA LYS A 43 -2.91 3.42 6.00
C LYS A 43 -2.62 2.37 4.93
N VAL A 44 -2.37 2.82 3.71
CA VAL A 44 -1.97 1.98 2.58
C VAL A 44 -0.78 2.62 1.87
N ILE A 45 0.25 1.84 1.57
CA ILE A 45 1.47 2.32 0.90
C ILE A 45 1.42 1.92 -0.58
N ASN A 46 1.32 2.90 -1.47
CA ASN A 46 1.31 2.68 -2.90
C ASN A 46 2.71 2.51 -3.48
N ILE A 47 3.02 1.31 -3.96
CA ILE A 47 4.28 1.01 -4.64
C ILE A 47 4.11 0.87 -6.16
N LYS A 48 2.89 1.00 -6.70
CA LYS A 48 2.57 0.75 -8.13
C LYS A 48 3.41 1.58 -9.10
N LYS A 49 3.79 2.80 -8.72
CA LYS A 49 4.55 3.75 -9.56
C LYS A 49 5.98 3.96 -9.07
N LEU A 50 6.46 3.09 -8.17
CA LEU A 50 7.80 3.22 -7.65
C LEU A 50 8.79 2.81 -8.75
N LYS A 51 9.71 3.72 -9.10
CA LYS A 51 10.72 3.46 -10.12
C LYS A 51 11.54 2.23 -9.74
N GLY A 52 11.64 1.25 -10.64
CA GLY A 52 12.35 -0.01 -10.39
C GLY A 52 11.45 -1.15 -9.90
N LEU A 53 10.18 -0.88 -9.59
CA LEU A 53 9.14 -1.88 -9.30
C LEU A 53 8.01 -1.87 -10.33
N ASP A 54 8.22 -1.20 -11.46
CA ASP A 54 7.25 -0.90 -12.52
C ASP A 54 7.38 -1.79 -13.77
N LYS A 55 8.03 -2.96 -13.62
CA LYS A 55 8.14 -3.98 -14.68
C LYS A 55 6.92 -4.88 -14.78
#